data_AF-A0A7R9ZT56-F1
#
_entry.id   AF-A0A7R9ZT56-F1
#
_cell.length_a   1.000
_cell.length_b   1.000
_cell.length_c   1.000
_cell.angle_alpha   90.00
_cell.angle_beta   90.00
_cell.angle_gamma   90.00
#
_symmetry.space_group_name_H-M   'P 1'
#
loop_
_entity.id
_entity.type
_entity.pdbx_description
1 polymer ?
#
loop_
_entity_poly.entity_id
_entity_poly.type
_entity_poly.pdbx_seq_one_letter_code
_entity_poly.pdbx_strand_id
1 'polypeptide(L)'
;QVQTRHYPLQQQSPSWMAGDVGAPTGPRRPQQNHPAPAPQDQAGLSNAQTSTTAKQTTMAAPATPAPSTIAPSRGAPEQVIPREEDVLFGRSRSLHKHKGNMHMHQVVNGRKHVFEAAAKSARKQVIAGVVDELIAEGRRFLKRQTKEADGTLIWVEVSKERAAEKL
;
A
#
# COMPACT_ATOMS: atom_id res chain seq x y z
N GLN A 1 -4.91 -54.16 10.45
CA GLN A 1 -6.23 -53.86 9.86
C GLN A 1 -6.37 -52.34 9.79
N VAL A 2 -6.47 -51.79 8.58
CA VAL A 2 -6.52 -50.33 8.34
C VAL A 2 -7.98 -49.95 8.14
N GLN A 3 -8.56 -49.18 9.06
CA GLN A 3 -9.94 -48.71 8.99
C GLN A 3 -10.02 -47.44 8.15
N THR A 4 -10.48 -47.59 6.91
CA THR A 4 -10.78 -46.47 6.01
C THR A 4 -12.11 -45.85 6.42
N ARG A 5 -12.09 -44.67 7.04
CA ARG A 5 -13.31 -43.88 7.33
C ARG A 5 -13.80 -43.22 6.05
N HIS A 6 -14.94 -43.66 5.55
CA HIS A 6 -15.72 -42.98 4.51
C HIS A 6 -16.49 -41.81 5.12
N TYR A 7 -16.30 -40.60 4.57
CA TYR A 7 -17.13 -39.43 4.86
C TYR A 7 -18.13 -39.20 3.72
N PRO A 8 -19.43 -39.01 4.00
CA PRO A 8 -20.40 -38.68 2.97
C PRO A 8 -20.27 -37.21 2.53
N LEU A 9 -20.26 -37.01 1.21
CA LEU A 9 -20.22 -35.72 0.54
C LEU A 9 -21.59 -35.04 0.65
N GLN A 10 -21.73 -34.07 1.55
CA GLN A 10 -22.95 -33.27 1.67
C GLN A 10 -22.97 -32.22 0.55
N GLN A 11 -23.75 -32.46 -0.50
CA GLN A 11 -24.04 -31.50 -1.54
C GLN A 11 -24.94 -30.39 -0.97
N GLN A 12 -24.40 -29.18 -0.82
CA GLN A 12 -25.21 -27.98 -0.59
C GLN A 12 -25.41 -27.26 -1.93
N SER A 13 -26.65 -27.25 -2.39
CA SER A 13 -27.07 -26.50 -3.58
C SER A 13 -27.00 -24.98 -3.30
N PRO A 14 -26.50 -24.17 -4.24
CA PRO A 14 -26.38 -22.73 -4.05
C PRO A 14 -27.72 -22.02 -4.35
N SER A 15 -28.27 -21.36 -3.33
CA SER A 15 -29.48 -20.53 -3.40
C SER A 15 -29.13 -19.13 -3.93
N TRP A 16 -29.29 -18.90 -5.24
CA TRP A 16 -29.17 -17.56 -5.86
C TRP A 16 -30.22 -17.29 -6.93
N MET A 17 -31.37 -17.97 -6.88
CA MET A 17 -32.48 -17.76 -7.82
C MET A 17 -33.75 -17.32 -7.08
N ALA A 18 -33.87 -16.01 -6.86
CA ALA A 18 -35.09 -15.21 -6.69
C ALA A 18 -34.60 -13.84 -6.19
N GLY A 19 -34.48 -12.81 -7.02
CA GLY A 19 -35.60 -12.17 -7.70
C GLY A 19 -36.02 -10.98 -6.85
N ASP A 20 -35.66 -9.77 -7.26
CA ASP A 20 -36.60 -8.63 -7.32
C ASP A 20 -35.91 -7.42 -7.96
N VAL A 21 -36.53 -6.93 -9.03
CA VAL A 21 -36.10 -5.81 -9.86
C VAL A 21 -36.85 -4.58 -9.34
N GLY A 22 -36.44 -4.08 -8.17
CA GLY A 22 -37.01 -2.88 -7.56
C GLY A 22 -36.18 -1.64 -7.86
N ALA A 23 -36.48 -0.95 -8.96
CA ALA A 23 -35.89 0.36 -9.26
C ALA A 23 -36.65 1.47 -8.48
N PRO A 24 -36.01 2.22 -7.56
CA PRO A 24 -36.59 3.45 -7.07
C PRO A 24 -36.27 4.60 -8.03
N THR A 25 -37.26 4.97 -8.85
CA THR A 25 -37.35 6.27 -9.52
C THR A 25 -37.55 7.36 -8.47
N GLY A 26 -36.46 7.78 -7.84
CA GLY A 26 -36.45 8.96 -6.96
C GLY A 26 -36.54 10.26 -7.76
N PRO A 27 -37.24 11.30 -7.26
CA PRO A 27 -37.41 12.57 -7.96
C PRO A 27 -36.07 13.30 -8.12
N ARG A 28 -35.83 13.76 -9.36
CA ARG A 28 -34.77 14.69 -9.77
C ARG A 28 -34.71 15.89 -8.82
N ARG A 29 -33.62 16.01 -8.08
CA ARG A 29 -33.29 17.18 -7.27
C ARG A 29 -33.03 18.37 -8.22
N PRO A 30 -33.63 19.56 -7.99
CA PRO A 30 -33.34 20.73 -8.79
C PRO A 30 -31.87 21.13 -8.63
N GLN A 31 -31.21 21.30 -9.76
CA GLN A 31 -29.84 21.76 -9.90
C GLN A 31 -29.78 23.21 -9.38
N GLN A 32 -29.20 23.42 -8.20
CA GLN A 32 -28.86 24.76 -7.73
C GLN A 32 -27.69 25.28 -8.58
N ASN A 33 -28.00 26.20 -9.49
CA ASN A 33 -27.03 27.04 -10.19
C ASN A 33 -26.22 27.82 -9.15
N HIS A 34 -24.98 27.42 -8.94
CA HIS A 34 -23.99 28.28 -8.28
C HIS A 34 -23.38 29.20 -9.33
N PRO A 35 -23.37 30.54 -9.12
CA PRO A 35 -22.65 31.45 -10.00
C PRO A 35 -21.13 31.25 -9.88
N ALA A 36 -20.45 31.39 -11.02
CA ALA A 36 -19.00 31.29 -11.15
C ALA A 36 -18.26 32.31 -10.25
N PRO A 37 -17.16 31.92 -9.58
CA PRO A 37 -16.27 32.89 -8.98
C PRO A 37 -15.49 33.64 -10.06
N ALA A 38 -15.49 34.97 -9.96
CA ALA A 38 -14.82 35.91 -10.84
C ALA A 38 -13.28 35.72 -10.85
N PRO A 39 -12.60 36.06 -11.95
CA PRO A 39 -11.14 36.07 -12.02
C PRO A 39 -10.58 37.28 -11.26
N GLN A 40 -9.73 37.04 -10.26
CA GLN A 40 -8.88 38.07 -9.68
C GLN A 40 -7.51 38.00 -10.36
N ASP A 41 -7.33 38.93 -11.30
CA ASP A 41 -6.05 39.41 -11.80
C ASP A 41 -5.32 40.21 -10.71
N GLN A 42 -3.99 40.04 -10.66
CA GLN A 42 -2.91 40.97 -10.26
C GLN A 42 -1.79 40.19 -9.53
N ALA A 43 -0.71 39.87 -10.24
CA ALA A 43 0.46 40.74 -10.45
C ALA A 43 1.28 40.95 -9.17
N GLY A 44 2.39 40.21 -9.06
CA GLY A 44 3.37 40.33 -7.98
C GLY A 44 4.76 39.95 -8.51
N LEU A 45 5.59 40.96 -8.70
CA LEU A 45 6.92 40.96 -9.30
C LEU A 45 7.98 40.25 -8.43
N SER A 46 8.89 39.57 -9.12
CA SER A 46 10.37 39.63 -8.97
C SER A 46 11.03 39.57 -7.58
N ASN A 47 11.93 38.59 -7.41
CA ASN A 47 13.31 38.78 -6.90
C ASN A 47 14.10 37.47 -7.13
N ALA A 48 15.04 37.44 -8.08
CA ALA A 48 16.43 37.88 -7.98
C ALA A 48 17.33 36.90 -7.19
N GLN A 49 18.03 36.07 -7.96
CA GLN A 49 19.40 35.56 -7.83
C GLN A 49 20.11 35.66 -6.46
N THR A 50 20.65 34.53 -5.99
CA THR A 50 22.05 34.46 -5.53
C THR A 50 22.66 33.10 -5.84
N SER A 51 23.64 33.12 -6.73
CA SER A 51 24.62 32.06 -6.94
C SER A 51 25.60 32.02 -5.76
N THR A 52 25.91 30.84 -5.24
CA THR A 52 27.13 30.63 -4.45
C THR A 52 27.79 29.31 -4.85
N THR A 53 28.86 29.46 -5.62
CA THR A 53 29.91 28.48 -5.87
C THR A 53 30.71 28.23 -4.59
N ALA A 54 30.91 26.98 -4.18
CA ALA A 54 32.07 26.60 -3.38
C ALA A 54 32.42 25.10 -3.49
N LYS A 55 33.53 24.86 -4.22
CA LYS A 55 34.67 24.02 -3.84
C LYS A 55 34.45 22.54 -3.52
N GLN A 56 34.70 21.74 -4.56
CA GLN A 56 35.64 20.62 -4.60
C GLN A 56 36.56 20.49 -3.36
N THR A 57 36.47 19.35 -2.67
CA THR A 57 37.55 18.77 -1.86
C THR A 57 37.53 17.27 -2.05
N THR A 58 38.53 16.80 -2.79
CA THR A 58 38.99 15.43 -2.88
C THR A 58 39.62 15.05 -1.54
N MET A 59 39.24 13.92 -0.94
CA MET A 59 40.14 12.83 -0.54
C MET A 59 39.52 11.85 0.46
N ALA A 60 40.00 10.61 0.36
CA ALA A 60 39.86 9.46 1.24
C ALA A 60 38.58 8.61 1.09
N ALA A 61 38.74 7.55 0.30
CA ALA A 61 37.92 6.35 0.37
C ALA A 61 38.10 5.67 1.74
N PRO A 62 37.04 5.48 2.54
CA PRO A 62 37.05 4.52 3.62
C PRO A 62 36.69 3.14 3.04
N ALA A 63 37.46 2.14 3.47
CA ALA A 63 37.33 0.74 3.11
C ALA A 63 35.88 0.29 3.01
N THR A 64 35.56 -0.36 1.90
CA THR A 64 34.33 -1.11 1.66
C THR A 64 34.08 -2.05 2.86
N PRO A 65 33.07 -1.81 3.72
CA PRO A 65 32.56 -2.91 4.52
C PRO A 65 31.97 -3.88 3.49
N ALA A 66 32.54 -5.08 3.41
CA ALA A 66 32.00 -6.15 2.58
C ALA A 66 30.48 -6.19 2.79
N PRO A 67 29.66 -6.26 1.72
CA PRO A 67 28.24 -6.50 1.88
C PRO A 67 28.14 -7.80 2.65
N SER A 68 27.77 -7.71 3.93
CA SER A 68 27.44 -8.89 4.70
C SER A 68 26.26 -9.49 3.95
N THR A 69 26.55 -10.55 3.21
CA THR A 69 25.59 -11.51 2.73
C THR A 69 24.98 -12.11 3.99
N ILE A 70 24.06 -11.36 4.60
CA ILE A 70 23.08 -11.85 5.55
C ILE A 70 22.22 -12.75 4.67
N ALA A 71 22.69 -13.98 4.47
CA ALA A 71 21.85 -15.04 3.98
C ALA A 71 20.58 -14.97 4.85
N PRO A 72 19.38 -14.93 4.27
CA PRO A 72 18.15 -14.96 5.06
C PRO A 72 18.18 -16.28 5.81
N SER A 73 18.62 -16.22 7.06
CA SER A 73 18.49 -17.30 8.02
C SER A 73 17.03 -17.72 7.92
N ARG A 74 16.76 -18.98 7.60
CA ARG A 74 15.42 -19.58 7.63
C ARG A 74 14.90 -19.67 9.07
N GLY A 75 15.22 -18.68 9.91
CA GLY A 75 14.58 -18.44 11.18
C GLY A 75 13.11 -18.16 10.89
N ALA A 76 12.25 -18.70 11.73
CA ALA A 76 10.83 -18.41 11.70
C ALA A 76 10.61 -16.89 11.60
N PRO A 77 9.56 -16.45 10.88
CA PRO A 77 9.27 -15.03 10.73
C PRO A 77 9.26 -14.36 12.10
N GLU A 78 10.12 -13.36 12.28
CA GLU A 78 10.21 -12.64 13.54
C GLU A 78 8.86 -11.99 13.83
N GLN A 79 8.30 -12.30 15.00
CA GLN A 79 7.06 -11.70 15.45
C GLN A 79 7.34 -10.23 15.77
N VAL A 80 6.72 -9.33 14.99
CA VAL A 80 6.90 -7.89 15.16
C VAL A 80 5.66 -7.26 15.79
N ILE A 81 5.86 -6.20 16.57
CA ILE A 81 4.78 -5.35 17.09
C ILE A 81 4.55 -4.21 16.08
N PRO A 82 3.32 -4.04 15.54
CA PRO A 82 3.01 -2.92 14.66
C PRO A 82 3.23 -1.56 15.31
N ARG A 83 3.89 -0.66 14.60
CA ARG A 83 3.99 0.77 14.93
C ARG A 83 2.89 1.56 14.23
N GLU A 84 2.68 2.82 14.60
CA GLU A 84 1.64 3.66 13.97
C GLU A 84 1.92 3.95 12.49
N GLU A 85 3.19 4.04 12.13
CA GLU A 85 3.66 4.32 10.77
C GLU A 85 3.69 3.09 9.86
N ASP A 86 3.61 1.88 10.44
CA ASP A 86 3.63 0.62 9.69
C ASP A 86 2.36 0.46 8.85
N VAL A 87 2.53 -0.11 7.66
CA VAL A 87 1.43 -0.42 6.73
C VAL A 87 0.93 -1.83 7.02
N LEU A 88 -0.34 -1.95 7.39
CA LEU A 88 -0.93 -3.20 7.88
C LEU A 88 -1.84 -3.81 6.81
N PHE A 89 -1.43 -4.95 6.25
CA PHE A 89 -2.24 -5.72 5.33
C PHE A 89 -3.29 -6.58 6.06
N GLY A 90 -4.54 -6.48 5.61
CA GLY A 90 -5.66 -7.26 6.11
C GLY A 90 -6.99 -6.83 5.49
N ARG A 91 -8.09 -7.49 5.88
CA ARG A 91 -9.45 -7.21 5.38
C ARG A 91 -10.32 -6.39 6.33
N SER A 92 -9.83 -6.09 7.54
CA SER A 92 -10.64 -5.41 8.56
C SER A 92 -10.71 -3.90 8.33
N ARG A 93 -11.92 -3.32 8.41
CA ARG A 93 -12.16 -1.88 8.27
C ARG A 93 -11.33 -1.02 9.24
N SER A 94 -11.01 -1.54 10.42
CA SER A 94 -10.14 -0.85 11.39
C SER A 94 -8.74 -0.60 10.84
N LEU A 95 -8.18 -1.53 10.06
CA LEU A 95 -6.84 -1.37 9.48
C LEU A 95 -6.83 -0.31 8.38
N HIS A 96 -7.92 -0.08 7.65
CA HIS A 96 -7.98 1.01 6.67
C HIS A 96 -7.81 2.39 7.29
N LYS A 97 -8.17 2.55 8.58
CA LYS A 97 -8.00 3.78 9.34
C LYS A 97 -6.64 3.86 10.06
N HIS A 98 -5.78 2.87 9.89
CA HIS A 98 -4.43 2.89 10.45
C HIS A 98 -3.62 4.00 9.78
N LYS A 99 -2.83 4.75 10.56
CA LYS A 99 -2.08 5.92 10.08
C LYS A 99 -1.12 5.55 8.94
N GLY A 100 -0.40 4.43 9.04
CA GLY A 100 0.42 3.91 7.95
C GLY A 100 -0.38 3.59 6.68
N ASN A 101 -1.58 3.02 6.80
CA ASN A 101 -2.43 2.72 5.63
C ASN A 101 -3.02 3.98 5.00
N MET A 102 -3.41 4.97 5.81
CA MET A 102 -3.88 6.26 5.31
C MET A 102 -2.79 6.97 4.51
N HIS A 103 -1.55 6.98 5.02
CA HIS A 103 -0.42 7.56 4.29
C HIS A 103 -0.12 6.81 3.00
N MET A 104 -0.08 5.48 3.05
CA MET A 104 0.06 4.64 1.85
C MET A 104 -1.01 5.00 0.80
N HIS A 105 -2.28 5.15 1.20
CA HIS A 105 -3.34 5.56 0.28
C HIS A 105 -3.12 6.96 -0.31
N GLN A 106 -2.57 7.91 0.45
CA GLN A 106 -2.23 9.24 -0.05
C GLN A 106 -1.14 9.16 -1.12
N VAL A 107 -0.06 8.42 -0.88
CA VAL A 107 1.04 8.22 -1.84
C VAL A 107 0.52 7.53 -3.11
N VAL A 108 -0.28 6.46 -2.97
CA VAL A 108 -0.88 5.75 -4.11
C VAL A 108 -1.79 6.66 -4.91
N ASN A 109 -2.68 7.43 -4.27
CA ASN A 109 -3.55 8.37 -4.95
C ASN A 109 -2.77 9.47 -5.68
N GLY A 110 -1.67 9.94 -5.08
CA GLY A 110 -0.76 10.90 -5.72
C GLY A 110 -0.18 10.37 -7.04
N ARG A 111 0.09 9.05 -7.12
CA ARG A 111 0.64 8.40 -8.32
C ARG A 111 -0.40 7.74 -9.23
N LYS A 112 -1.69 7.82 -8.88
CA LYS A 112 -2.78 7.17 -9.63
C LYS A 112 -2.82 7.61 -11.09
N HIS A 113 -2.63 8.90 -11.36
CA HIS A 113 -2.60 9.44 -12.72
C HIS A 113 -1.47 8.83 -13.57
N VAL A 114 -0.28 8.68 -12.99
CA VAL A 114 0.88 8.03 -13.65
C VAL A 114 0.58 6.56 -13.92
N PHE A 115 -0.02 5.87 -12.95
CA PHE A 115 -0.39 4.45 -13.09
C PHE A 115 -1.42 4.21 -14.21
N GLU A 116 -2.43 5.07 -14.31
CA GLU A 116 -3.47 4.98 -15.33
C GLU A 116 -2.92 5.26 -16.73
N ALA A 117 -2.02 6.25 -16.86
CA ALA A 117 -1.35 6.57 -18.12
C ALA A 117 -0.27 5.54 -18.53
N ALA A 118 0.28 4.79 -17.57
CA ALA A 118 1.36 3.84 -17.82
C ALA A 118 0.88 2.57 -18.55
N ALA A 119 1.74 2.06 -19.43
CA ALA A 119 1.58 0.74 -20.04
C ALA A 119 1.59 -0.38 -18.98
N LYS A 120 0.98 -1.53 -19.31
CA LYS A 120 0.85 -2.67 -18.38
C LYS A 120 2.19 -3.12 -17.77
N SER A 121 3.28 -3.06 -18.52
CA SER A 121 4.64 -3.37 -18.05
C SER A 121 5.17 -2.31 -17.07
N ALA A 122 4.92 -1.03 -17.35
CA ALA A 122 5.38 0.11 -16.54
C ALA A 122 4.61 0.29 -15.24
N ARG A 123 3.36 -0.18 -15.16
CA ARG A 123 2.54 -0.15 -13.92
C ARG A 123 3.23 -0.81 -12.73
N LYS A 124 3.93 -1.92 -12.96
CA LYS A 124 4.72 -2.60 -11.91
C LYS A 124 5.84 -1.70 -11.37
N GLN A 125 6.48 -0.92 -12.23
CA GLN A 125 7.52 0.02 -11.81
C GLN A 125 6.95 1.18 -11.00
N VAL A 126 5.76 1.69 -11.39
CA VAL A 126 5.06 2.74 -10.63
C VAL A 126 4.75 2.25 -9.20
N ILE A 127 4.20 1.04 -9.06
CA ILE A 127 3.91 0.44 -7.75
C ILE A 127 5.19 0.16 -6.96
N ALA A 128 6.21 -0.42 -7.59
CA ALA A 128 7.50 -0.68 -6.93
C ALA A 128 8.11 0.61 -6.37
N GLY A 129 8.02 1.71 -7.12
CA GLY A 129 8.46 3.01 -6.66
C GLY A 129 7.65 3.57 -5.49
N VAL A 130 6.37 3.21 -5.35
CA VAL A 130 5.55 3.61 -4.18
C VAL A 130 6.04 2.87 -2.94
N VAL A 131 6.29 1.56 -3.09
CA VAL A 131 6.83 0.74 -2.00
C VAL A 131 8.21 1.26 -1.58
N ASP A 132 9.07 1.60 -2.54
CA ASP A 132 10.39 2.17 -2.26
C ASP A 132 10.32 3.49 -1.50
N GLU A 133 9.40 4.39 -1.89
CA GLU A 133 9.18 5.65 -1.17
C GLU A 133 8.75 5.40 0.28
N LEU A 134 7.78 4.50 0.49
CA LEU A 134 7.30 4.17 1.84
C LEU A 134 8.39 3.53 2.71
N ILE A 135 9.22 2.65 2.15
CA ILE A 135 10.35 2.04 2.87
C ILE A 135 11.44 3.09 3.17
N ALA A 136 11.72 4.00 2.23
CA ALA A 136 12.70 5.07 2.43
C ALA A 136 12.27 6.06 3.54
N GLU A 137 10.96 6.22 3.76
CA GLU A 137 10.40 6.94 4.91
C GLU A 137 10.51 6.15 6.24
N GLY A 138 11.04 4.94 6.23
CA GLY A 138 11.20 4.09 7.41
C GLY A 138 9.97 3.23 7.75
N ARG A 139 9.01 3.09 6.83
CA ARG A 139 7.80 2.29 7.06
C ARG A 139 8.03 0.84 6.67
N ARG A 140 7.38 -0.07 7.40
CA ARG A 140 7.37 -1.51 7.07
C ARG A 140 5.98 -1.95 6.64
N PHE A 141 5.93 -3.04 5.90
CA PHE A 141 4.68 -3.68 5.50
C PHE A 141 4.47 -4.93 6.34
N LEU A 142 3.37 -5.00 7.08
CA LEU A 142 3.10 -6.10 7.99
C LEU A 142 1.85 -6.85 7.53
N LYS A 143 1.88 -8.18 7.68
CA LYS A 143 0.72 -9.04 7.43
C LYS A 143 0.47 -9.94 8.63
N ARG A 144 -0.81 -10.08 9.01
CA ARG A 144 -1.19 -11.07 10.02
C ARG A 144 -1.02 -12.48 9.48
N GLN A 145 -0.36 -13.31 10.27
CA GLN A 145 -0.24 -14.75 10.06
C GLN A 145 -0.70 -15.48 11.32
N THR A 146 -1.25 -16.67 11.16
CA THR A 146 -1.58 -17.56 12.27
C THR A 146 -0.37 -18.44 12.53
N LYS A 147 0.14 -18.43 13.75
CA LYS A 147 1.23 -19.30 14.18
C LYS A 147 0.70 -20.72 14.33
N GLU A 148 1.35 -21.68 13.67
CA GLU A 148 0.87 -23.07 13.60
C GLU A 148 0.85 -23.77 14.97
N ALA A 149 1.72 -23.36 15.89
CA ALA A 149 1.89 -24.03 17.18
C ALA A 149 0.70 -23.84 18.15
N ASP A 150 0.09 -22.66 18.16
CA ASP A 150 -0.88 -22.24 19.18
C ASP A 150 -2.12 -21.54 18.58
N GLY A 151 -2.14 -21.31 17.27
CA GLY A 151 -3.21 -20.55 16.61
C GLY A 151 -3.17 -19.04 16.87
N THR A 152 -2.10 -18.54 17.50
CA THR A 152 -1.97 -17.11 17.82
C THR A 152 -1.74 -16.30 16.55
N LEU A 153 -2.42 -15.14 16.45
CA LEU A 153 -2.19 -14.20 15.36
C LEU A 153 -0.93 -13.36 15.64
N ILE A 154 0.05 -13.47 14.76
CA ILE A 154 1.29 -12.68 14.79
C ILE A 154 1.36 -11.76 13.59
N TRP A 155 2.02 -10.62 13.74
CA TRP A 155 2.39 -9.77 12.63
C TRP A 155 3.77 -10.15 12.13
N VAL A 156 3.89 -10.26 10.82
CA VAL A 156 5.12 -10.62 10.12
C VAL A 156 5.40 -9.56 9.07
N GLU A 157 6.66 -9.14 9.01
CA GLU A 157 7.12 -8.22 7.97
C GLU A 157 7.08 -8.89 6.58
N VAL A 158 6.61 -8.13 5.61
CA VAL A 158 6.40 -8.56 4.23
C VAL A 158 7.50 -7.96 3.39
N SER A 159 8.14 -8.79 2.55
CA SER A 159 9.17 -8.32 1.62
C SER A 159 8.59 -7.27 0.65
N LYS A 160 9.46 -6.36 0.20
CA LYS A 160 9.14 -5.33 -0.80
C LYS A 160 8.37 -5.88 -2.00
N GLU A 161 8.80 -7.03 -2.54
CA GLU A 161 8.17 -7.68 -3.70
C GLU A 161 6.72 -8.07 -3.40
N ARG A 162 6.47 -8.68 -2.24
CA ARG A 162 5.15 -9.07 -1.80
C ARG A 162 4.27 -7.88 -1.42
N ALA A 163 4.86 -6.79 -0.95
CA ALA A 163 4.15 -5.53 -0.72
C ALA A 163 3.67 -4.93 -2.04
N ALA A 164 4.53 -4.90 -3.07
CA ALA A 164 4.18 -4.41 -4.40
C ALA A 164 3.05 -5.22 -5.06
N GLU A 165 2.96 -6.53 -4.80
CA GLU A 165 1.85 -7.37 -5.28
C GLU A 165 0.49 -7.04 -4.62
N LYS A 166 0.48 -6.30 -3.50
CA LYS A 166 -0.73 -6.01 -2.72
C LYS A 166 -1.32 -4.62 -2.96
N LEU A 167 -0.56 -3.75 -3.62
CA LEU A 167 -0.95 -2.40 -4.03
C LEU A 167 -1.57 -2.42 -5.43
#